data_AF-A0A699XJ50-F1
#
_entry.id   AF-A0A699XJ50-F1
#
_cell.length_a   1.000
_cell.length_b   1.000
_cell.length_c   1.000
_cell.angle_alpha   90.00
_cell.angle_beta   90.00
_cell.angle_gamma   90.00
#
_symmetry.space_group_name_H-M   'P 1'
#
loop_
_entity.id
_entity.type
_entity.pdbx_description
1 polymer ?
#
loop_
_entity_poly.entity_id
_entity_poly.type
_entity_poly.pdbx_seq_one_letter_code
_entity_poly.pdbx_strand_id
1 'polypeptide(L)'
;TTAALDKLHGKYLKQLGRYLTPDQVAMVKDGMTYRVLPITMTAYEDMLPNLTAEQKAQMLAWLTEAREHAMDASTSEEKHK
;
A
#
# COMPACT_ATOMS: atom_id res chain seq x y z
N THR A 1 -8.66 -12.30 -0.77
CA THR A 1 -7.68 -12.91 -1.69
C THR A 1 -7.91 -14.41 -1.77
N THR A 2 -7.30 -15.10 -2.75
CA THR A 2 -7.33 -16.57 -2.80
C THR A 2 -6.02 -17.13 -2.22
N ALA A 3 -6.06 -18.35 -1.67
CA ALA A 3 -4.87 -18.98 -1.07
C ALA A 3 -3.69 -19.15 -2.04
N ALA A 4 -3.94 -19.16 -3.37
CA ALA A 4 -2.88 -19.18 -4.38
C ALA A 4 -2.23 -17.80 -4.55
N LEU A 5 -3.04 -16.74 -4.52
CA LEU A 5 -2.58 -15.35 -4.64
C LEU A 5 -1.73 -14.96 -3.44
N ASP A 6 -2.13 -15.31 -2.21
CA ASP A 6 -1.37 -15.02 -1.00
C ASP A 6 0.05 -15.65 -1.04
N LYS A 7 0.17 -16.86 -1.61
CA LYS A 7 1.47 -17.52 -1.79
C LYS A 7 2.35 -16.78 -2.80
N LEU A 8 1.76 -16.31 -3.90
CA LEU A 8 2.48 -15.54 -4.92
C LEU A 8 2.91 -14.18 -4.37
N HIS A 9 2.04 -13.51 -3.63
CA HIS A 9 2.31 -12.24 -2.96
C HIS A 9 3.54 -12.35 -2.04
N GLY A 10 3.53 -13.30 -1.11
CA GLY A 10 4.66 -13.52 -0.21
C GLY A 10 5.96 -13.88 -0.95
N LYS A 11 5.87 -14.69 -2.01
CA LYS A 11 7.03 -15.04 -2.85
C LYS A 11 7.59 -13.81 -3.58
N TYR A 12 6.74 -12.97 -4.12
CA TYR A 12 7.13 -11.75 -4.83
C TYR A 12 7.87 -10.78 -3.91
N LEU A 13 7.32 -10.48 -2.73
CA LEU A 13 7.97 -9.61 -1.75
C LEU A 13 9.32 -10.17 -1.27
N LYS A 14 9.39 -11.49 -1.03
CA LYS A 14 10.65 -12.15 -0.66
C LYS A 14 11.71 -12.02 -1.75
N GLN A 15 11.31 -12.06 -3.02
CA GLN A 15 12.25 -11.90 -4.14
C GLN A 15 12.73 -10.45 -4.26
N LEU A 16 11.85 -9.46 -4.10
CA LEU A 16 12.24 -8.04 -4.08
C LEU A 16 13.21 -7.74 -2.93
N GLY A 17 12.94 -8.25 -1.74
CA GLY A 17 13.77 -8.04 -0.54
C GLY A 17 15.19 -8.63 -0.62
N ARG A 18 15.52 -9.39 -1.69
CA ARG A 18 16.91 -9.82 -1.97
C ARG A 18 17.77 -8.72 -2.58
N TYR A 19 17.14 -7.73 -3.21
CA TYR A 19 17.81 -6.68 -3.97
C TYR A 19 17.50 -5.28 -3.46
N LEU A 20 16.40 -5.13 -2.73
CA LEU A 20 15.87 -3.85 -2.31
C LEU A 20 15.80 -3.76 -0.78
N THR A 21 16.03 -2.57 -0.26
CA THR A 21 15.75 -2.25 1.14
C THR A 21 14.23 -2.23 1.39
N PRO A 22 13.77 -2.32 2.65
CA PRO A 22 12.34 -2.20 2.97
C PRO A 22 11.69 -0.95 2.38
N ASP A 23 12.37 0.19 2.43
CA ASP A 23 11.88 1.45 1.87
C ASP A 23 11.77 1.39 0.34
N GLN A 24 12.74 0.78 -0.34
CA GLN A 24 12.67 0.57 -1.79
C GLN A 24 11.56 -0.39 -2.18
N VAL A 25 11.31 -1.44 -1.39
CA VAL A 25 10.15 -2.31 -1.59
C VAL A 25 8.86 -1.49 -1.45
N ALA A 26 8.73 -0.65 -0.43
CA ALA A 26 7.57 0.23 -0.26
C ALA A 26 7.35 1.15 -1.47
N MET A 27 8.42 1.72 -2.05
CA MET A 27 8.33 2.51 -3.29
C MET A 27 7.83 1.68 -4.49
N VAL A 28 8.24 0.41 -4.61
CA VAL A 28 7.72 -0.50 -5.64
C VAL A 28 6.22 -0.73 -5.43
N LYS A 29 5.79 -0.98 -4.18
CA LYS A 29 4.36 -1.12 -3.84
C LYS A 29 3.57 0.11 -4.27
N ASP A 30 4.06 1.30 -3.93
CA ASP A 30 3.44 2.56 -4.33
C ASP A 30 3.39 2.71 -5.86
N GLY A 31 4.46 2.36 -6.57
CA GLY A 31 4.49 2.38 -8.02
C GLY A 31 3.43 1.46 -8.65
N MET A 32 3.23 0.27 -8.08
CA MET A 32 2.24 -0.71 -8.55
C MET A 32 0.79 -0.28 -8.27
N THR A 33 0.57 0.60 -7.29
CA THR A 33 -0.76 1.08 -6.87
C THR A 33 -0.95 2.57 -7.12
N TYR A 34 -0.29 3.12 -8.16
CA TYR A 34 -0.44 4.51 -8.61
C TYR A 34 -0.21 5.57 -7.51
N ARG A 35 0.58 5.23 -6.49
CA ARG A 35 0.89 6.08 -5.34
C ARG A 35 -0.34 6.54 -4.57
N VAL A 36 -1.44 5.78 -4.60
CA VAL A 36 -2.69 6.14 -3.92
C VAL A 36 -2.47 6.36 -2.43
N LEU A 37 -1.76 5.47 -1.73
CA LEU A 37 -1.50 5.61 -0.29
C LEU A 37 -0.88 6.97 0.10
N PRO A 38 0.30 7.36 -0.42
CA PRO A 38 0.92 8.63 -0.02
C PRO A 38 0.08 9.84 -0.47
N ILE A 39 -0.56 9.79 -1.65
CA ILE A 39 -1.43 10.89 -2.12
C ILE A 39 -2.62 11.07 -1.19
N THR A 40 -3.28 9.97 -0.82
CA THR A 40 -4.46 9.98 0.04
C THR A 40 -4.12 10.42 1.47
N MET A 41 -3.00 9.98 2.05
CA MET A 41 -2.60 10.47 3.37
C MET A 41 -2.32 11.96 3.38
N THR A 42 -1.57 12.48 2.40
CA THR A 42 -1.32 13.93 2.30
C THR A 42 -2.63 14.70 2.17
N ALA A 43 -3.56 14.24 1.32
CA ALA A 43 -4.86 14.89 1.17
C ALA A 43 -5.67 14.90 2.48
N TYR A 44 -5.60 13.82 3.28
CA TYR A 44 -6.25 13.79 4.59
C TYR A 44 -5.62 14.74 5.60
N GLU A 45 -4.30 14.84 5.65
CA GLU A 45 -3.61 15.79 6.53
C GLU A 45 -3.91 17.25 6.16
N ASP A 46 -4.02 17.55 4.85
CA ASP A 46 -4.38 18.87 4.36
C ASP A 46 -5.84 19.23 4.69
N MET A 47 -6.76 18.28 4.57
CA MET A 47 -8.20 18.50 4.86
C MET A 47 -8.52 18.49 6.36
N LEU A 48 -7.76 17.75 7.17
CA LEU A 48 -8.02 17.51 8.59
C LEU A 48 -6.78 17.90 9.42
N PRO A 49 -6.50 19.21 9.60
CA PRO A 49 -5.26 19.69 10.21
C PRO A 49 -5.08 19.29 11.69
N ASN A 50 -6.17 18.89 12.35
CA ASN A 50 -6.18 18.56 13.79
C ASN A 50 -6.16 17.04 14.07
N LEU A 51 -5.78 16.21 13.09
CA LEU A 51 -5.63 14.77 13.32
C LEU A 51 -4.57 14.48 14.38
N THR A 52 -4.92 13.66 15.38
CA THR A 52 -3.97 13.20 16.39
C THR A 52 -2.98 12.20 15.80
N ALA A 53 -1.87 11.96 16.51
CA ALA A 53 -0.88 10.97 16.09
C ALA A 53 -1.48 9.56 15.98
N GLU A 54 -2.38 9.19 16.89
CA GLU A 54 -3.05 7.88 16.90
C GLU A 54 -3.98 7.74 15.69
N GLN A 55 -4.71 8.80 15.35
CA GLN A 55 -5.58 8.80 14.17
C GLN A 55 -4.77 8.67 12.88
N LYS A 56 -3.67 9.42 12.76
CA LYS A 56 -2.77 9.33 11.61
C LYS A 56 -2.17 7.93 11.47
N ALA A 57 -1.72 7.33 12.57
CA ALA A 57 -1.18 5.98 12.58
C ALA A 57 -2.23 4.95 12.13
N GLN A 58 -3.47 5.07 12.60
CA GLN A 58 -4.55 4.16 12.21
C GLN A 58 -4.91 4.30 10.72
N MET A 59 -4.99 5.53 10.21
CA MET A 59 -5.27 5.79 8.79
C MET A 59 -4.16 5.26 7.90
N LEU A 60 -2.89 5.46 8.29
CA LEU A 60 -1.76 4.90 7.59
C LEU A 60 -1.78 3.36 7.59
N ALA A 61 -2.17 2.74 8.70
CA ALA A 61 -2.29 1.28 8.79
C ALA A 61 -3.35 0.75 7.82
N TRP A 62 -4.54 1.36 7.78
CA TRP A 62 -5.62 0.99 6.84
C TRP A 62 -5.21 1.19 5.38
N LEU A 63 -4.58 2.31 5.03
CA LEU A 63 -4.14 2.53 3.66
C LEU A 63 -2.99 1.61 3.26
N THR A 64 -2.13 1.22 4.22
CA THR A 64 -1.08 0.23 3.98
C THR A 64 -1.68 -1.14 3.69
N GLU A 65 -2.68 -1.57 4.46
CA GLU A 65 -3.43 -2.80 4.22
C GLU A 65 -4.14 -2.77 2.85
N ALA A 66 -4.86 -1.68 2.55
CA ALA A 66 -5.52 -1.49 1.26
C ALA A 66 -4.53 -1.55 0.08
N ARG A 67 -3.31 -1.00 0.24
CA ARG A 67 -2.26 -1.09 -0.78
C ARG A 67 -1.84 -2.53 -1.06
N GLU A 68 -1.72 -3.39 -0.04
CA GLU A 68 -1.40 -4.82 -0.26
C GLU A 68 -2.49 -5.51 -1.09
N HIS A 69 -3.77 -5.22 -0.83
CA HIS A 69 -4.87 -5.74 -1.63
C HIS A 69 -4.88 -5.19 -3.05
N ALA A 70 -4.65 -3.89 -3.23
CA ALA A 70 -4.58 -3.26 -4.54
C ALA A 70 -3.40 -3.79 -5.37
N MET A 71 -2.24 -4.09 -4.78
CA MET A 71 -1.11 -4.68 -5.52
C MET A 71 -1.48 -5.97 -6.27
N ASP A 72 -2.37 -6.75 -5.68
CA ASP A 72 -2.78 -8.06 -6.17
C ASP A 72 -3.99 -7.99 -7.14
N ALA A 73 -4.56 -6.80 -7.35
CA ALA A 73 -5.66 -6.58 -8.29
C ALA A 73 -5.18 -6.53 -9.75
N SER A 74 -6.00 -7.03 -10.69
CA SER A 74 -5.57 -7.28 -12.07
C SER A 74 -5.57 -6.02 -12.94
N THR A 75 -6.49 -5.09 -12.69
CA THR A 75 -6.69 -3.89 -13.51
C THR A 75 -6.58 -2.61 -12.70
N SER A 76 -6.37 -1.48 -13.38
CA SER A 76 -6.40 -0.16 -12.72
C SER A 76 -7.71 0.09 -11.99
N GLU A 77 -8.85 -0.26 -12.61
CA GLU A 77 -10.15 -0.05 -11.99
C GLU A 77 -10.30 -0.83 -10.69
N GLU A 78 -9.91 -2.11 -10.68
CA GLU A 78 -9.97 -2.95 -9.48
C GLU A 78 -9.02 -2.47 -8.37
N LYS A 79 -7.91 -1.81 -8.72
CA LYS A 79 -6.99 -1.21 -7.74
C LYS A 79 -7.57 -0.01 -7.00
N HIS A 80 -8.62 0.60 -7.53
CA HIS A 80 -9.29 1.77 -6.95
C HIS A 80 -10.65 1.43 -6.34
N LYS A 81 -10.99 0.14 -6.18
CA LYS A 81 -12.21 -0.34 -5.51
C LYS A 81 -11.90 -0.76 -4.08
#